data_AF-A0A0K9PYG1-F1
#
_entry.id   AF-A0A0K9PYG1-F1
#
_cell.length_a   1.000
_cell.length_b   1.000
_cell.length_c   1.000
_cell.angle_alpha   90.00
_cell.angle_beta   90.00
_cell.angle_gamma   90.00
#
_symmetry.space_group_name_H-M   'P 1'
#
loop_
_entity.id
_entity.type
_entity.pdbx_description
1 polymer ?
#
loop_
_entity_poly.entity_id
_entity_poly.type
_entity_poly.pdbx_seq_one_letter_code
_entity_poly.pdbx_strand_id
1 'polypeptide(L)'
;MTTYRHTPRQVEELEAFFVKCDHPSVKERQELSEKLDLEMHQVKFWFQNRRNQMKVQLGRQNNCFLREENVRLRAENELLWETMKKPLCKDCGNPSMEGQRLRAENIRLKEEINRFCSSINGTGF
;
A
#
# COMPACT_ATOMS: atom_id res chain seq x y z
N MET A 1 -22.81 27.53 12.63
CA MET A 1 -22.37 27.72 11.23
C MET A 1 -23.57 27.49 10.34
N THR A 2 -24.07 28.54 9.70
CA THR A 2 -25.18 28.45 8.74
C THR A 2 -24.67 27.71 7.50
N THR A 3 -25.31 26.60 7.15
CA THR A 3 -24.99 25.84 5.93
C THR A 3 -25.51 26.61 4.72
N TYR A 4 -24.65 27.41 4.09
CA TYR A 4 -24.99 28.05 2.82
C TYR A 4 -24.90 27.02 1.68
N ARG A 5 -25.99 26.86 0.93
CA ARG A 5 -26.06 25.94 -0.21
C ARG A 5 -25.93 26.73 -1.50
N HIS A 6 -24.84 26.48 -2.24
CA HIS A 6 -24.64 27.07 -3.57
C HIS A 6 -25.68 26.55 -4.57
N THR A 7 -26.09 27.41 -5.49
CA THR A 7 -26.95 27.04 -6.62
C THR A 7 -26.20 26.17 -7.63
N PRO A 8 -26.89 25.39 -8.49
CA PRO A 8 -26.23 24.58 -9.53
C PRO A 8 -25.32 25.41 -10.44
N ARG A 9 -25.76 26.60 -10.86
CA ARG A 9 -24.97 27.52 -11.69
C ARG A 9 -23.70 27.99 -11.00
N GLN A 10 -23.78 28.32 -9.70
CA GLN A 10 -22.60 28.70 -8.93
C GLN A 10 -21.61 27.54 -8.81
N VAL A 11 -22.11 26.33 -8.55
CA VAL A 11 -21.25 25.13 -8.49
C VAL A 11 -20.57 24.88 -9.84
N GLU A 12 -21.31 24.95 -10.95
CA GLU A 12 -20.76 24.73 -12.29
C GLU A 12 -19.62 25.71 -12.62
N GLU A 13 -19.80 26.99 -12.34
CA GLU A 13 -18.77 28.01 -12.57
C GLU A 13 -17.54 27.82 -11.66
N LEU A 14 -17.77 27.47 -10.38
CA LEU A 14 -16.69 27.16 -9.45
C LEU A 14 -15.90 25.92 -9.88
N GLU A 15 -16.58 24.86 -10.33
CA GLU A 15 -15.94 23.65 -10.88
C GLU A 15 -15.18 23.97 -12.17
N ALA A 16 -15.77 24.75 -13.08
CA ALA A 16 -15.12 25.15 -14.33
C ALA A 16 -13.84 25.96 -14.08
N PHE A 17 -13.82 26.81 -13.04
CA PHE A 17 -12.61 27.49 -12.62
C PHE A 17 -11.62 26.53 -11.95
N PHE A 18 -12.10 25.64 -11.07
CA PHE A 18 -11.27 24.69 -10.34
C PHE A 18 -10.42 23.80 -11.25
N VAL A 19 -10.98 23.36 -12.39
CA VAL A 19 -10.24 22.59 -13.41
C VAL A 19 -9.03 23.36 -13.96
N LYS A 20 -9.11 24.70 -14.02
CA LYS A 20 -8.02 25.56 -14.49
C LYS A 20 -7.03 25.88 -13.38
N CYS A 21 -7.53 26.14 -12.18
CA CYS A 21 -6.72 26.51 -11.01
C CYS A 21 -7.44 26.09 -9.71
N ASP A 22 -6.87 25.13 -8.99
CA ASP A 22 -7.41 24.60 -7.74
C ASP A 22 -7.03 25.43 -6.49
N HIS A 23 -6.08 26.36 -6.63
CA HIS A 23 -5.60 27.28 -5.59
C HIS A 23 -5.69 28.74 -6.06
N PRO A 24 -6.91 29.29 -6.22
CA PRO A 24 -7.09 30.65 -6.68
C PRO A 24 -6.44 31.67 -5.73
N SER A 25 -5.79 32.67 -6.31
CA SER A 25 -5.23 33.84 -5.63
C SER A 25 -6.33 34.67 -4.94
N VAL A 26 -5.93 35.68 -4.16
CA VAL A 26 -6.90 36.61 -3.55
C VAL A 26 -7.70 37.35 -4.62
N LYS A 27 -7.03 37.80 -5.69
CA LYS A 27 -7.66 38.55 -6.78
C LYS A 27 -8.69 37.68 -7.52
N GLU A 28 -8.33 36.45 -7.88
CA GLU A 28 -9.24 35.53 -8.58
C GLU A 28 -10.45 35.15 -7.70
N ARG A 29 -10.25 35.02 -6.38
CA ARG A 29 -11.36 34.79 -5.45
C ARG A 29 -12.31 35.98 -5.37
N GLN A 30 -11.78 37.20 -5.44
CA GLN A 30 -12.59 38.43 -5.49
C GLN A 30 -13.41 38.49 -6.79
N GLU A 31 -12.80 38.20 -7.93
CA GLU A 31 -13.48 38.16 -9.24
C GLU A 31 -14.61 37.11 -9.26
N LEU A 32 -14.36 35.92 -8.70
CA LEU A 32 -15.38 34.87 -8.56
C LEU A 32 -16.50 35.27 -7.58
N SER A 33 -16.16 35.94 -6.48
CA SER A 33 -17.10 36.44 -5.48
C SER A 33 -18.09 37.43 -6.12
N GLU A 34 -17.58 38.39 -6.89
CA GLU A 34 -18.39 39.36 -7.62
C GLU A 34 -19.23 38.72 -8.73
N LYS A 35 -18.63 37.82 -9.53
CA LYS A 35 -19.32 37.14 -10.64
C LYS A 35 -20.49 36.28 -10.18
N LEU A 36 -20.35 35.63 -9.02
CA LEU A 36 -21.28 34.61 -8.54
C LEU A 36 -22.21 35.09 -7.43
N ASP A 37 -22.10 36.36 -7.03
CA ASP A 37 -22.81 36.96 -5.90
C ASP A 37 -22.63 36.11 -4.63
N LEU A 38 -21.36 35.80 -4.33
CA LEU A 38 -20.93 35.03 -3.17
C LEU A 38 -19.98 35.87 -2.33
N GLU A 39 -19.94 35.67 -1.02
CA GLU A 39 -18.90 36.28 -0.21
C GLU A 39 -17.54 35.61 -0.46
N MET A 40 -16.45 36.39 -0.40
CA MET A 40 -15.09 35.90 -0.59
C MET A 40 -14.74 34.70 0.31
N HIS A 41 -15.31 34.65 1.51
CA HIS A 41 -15.11 33.53 2.45
C HIS A 41 -15.81 32.24 1.97
N GLN A 42 -16.96 32.34 1.32
CA GLN A 42 -17.69 31.19 0.76
C GLN A 42 -16.89 30.58 -0.40
N VAL A 43 -16.35 31.42 -1.29
CA VAL A 43 -15.46 30.98 -2.36
C VAL A 43 -14.23 30.28 -1.77
N LYS A 44 -13.56 30.89 -0.79
CA LYS A 44 -12.40 30.28 -0.10
C LYS A 44 -12.73 28.88 0.45
N PHE A 45 -13.84 28.74 1.17
CA PHE A 45 -14.23 27.46 1.76
C PHE A 45 -14.67 26.44 0.72
N TRP A 46 -15.33 26.87 -0.35
CA TRP A 46 -15.70 25.98 -1.42
C TRP A 46 -14.46 25.32 -2.04
N PHE A 47 -13.43 26.09 -2.39
CA PHE A 47 -12.19 25.54 -2.93
C PHE A 47 -11.45 24.64 -1.93
N GLN A 48 -11.43 25.01 -0.65
CA GLN A 48 -10.84 24.17 0.38
C GLN A 48 -11.57 22.82 0.51
N ASN A 49 -12.90 22.85 0.55
CA ASN A 49 -13.74 21.65 0.63
C ASN A 49 -13.60 20.80 -0.63
N ARG A 50 -13.53 21.42 -1.81
CA ARG A 50 -13.39 20.71 -3.08
C ARG A 50 -12.07 19.94 -3.16
N ARG A 51 -10.95 20.55 -2.77
CA ARG A 51 -9.65 19.86 -2.67
C ARG A 51 -9.70 18.70 -1.69
N ASN A 52 -10.32 18.89 -0.52
CA ASN A 52 -10.46 17.80 0.45
C ASN A 52 -11.32 16.65 -0.09
N GLN A 53 -12.43 16.95 -0.78
CA GLN A 53 -13.27 15.95 -1.43
C GLN A 53 -12.49 15.13 -2.47
N MET A 54 -11.71 15.80 -3.33
CA MET A 54 -10.84 15.11 -4.30
C MET A 54 -9.83 14.20 -3.61
N LYS A 55 -9.16 14.68 -2.57
CA LYS A 55 -8.19 13.89 -1.80
C LYS A 55 -8.83 12.63 -1.21
N VAL A 56 -10.03 12.78 -0.63
CA VAL A 56 -10.79 11.65 -0.06
C VAL A 56 -11.22 10.67 -1.15
N GLN A 57 -11.72 11.17 -2.28
CA GLN A 57 -12.17 10.33 -3.40
C GLN A 57 -11.02 9.51 -3.98
N LEU A 58 -9.86 10.15 -4.22
CA LEU A 58 -8.67 9.48 -4.71
C LEU A 58 -8.15 8.44 -3.70
N GLY A 59 -8.13 8.79 -2.41
CA GLY A 59 -7.74 7.84 -1.35
C GLY A 59 -8.63 6.59 -1.31
N ARG A 60 -9.95 6.76 -1.49
CA ARG A 60 -10.90 5.64 -1.57
C ARG A 60 -10.69 4.79 -2.82
N GLN A 61 -10.50 5.42 -3.98
CA GLN A 61 -10.23 4.72 -5.25
C GLN A 61 -8.94 3.90 -5.16
N ASN A 62 -7.86 4.51 -4.65
CA ASN A 62 -6.59 3.83 -4.46
C ASN A 62 -6.71 2.66 -3.47
N ASN A 63 -7.45 2.83 -2.37
CA ASN A 63 -7.68 1.74 -1.41
C ASN A 63 -8.46 0.58 -2.03
N CYS A 64 -9.47 0.87 -2.86
CA CYS A 64 -10.23 -0.13 -3.59
C CYS A 64 -9.33 -0.92 -4.54
N PHE A 65 -8.52 -0.22 -5.35
CA PHE A 65 -7.54 -0.82 -6.25
C PHE A 65 -6.53 -1.71 -5.50
N LEU A 66 -5.92 -1.19 -4.43
CA LEU A 66 -4.96 -1.94 -3.63
C LEU A 66 -5.56 -3.19 -2.99
N ARG A 67 -6.84 -3.14 -2.59
CA ARG A 67 -7.54 -4.32 -2.04
C ARG A 67 -7.75 -5.40 -3.10
N GLU A 68 -8.20 -5.02 -4.29
CA GLU A 68 -8.39 -5.94 -5.40
C GLU A 68 -7.06 -6.58 -5.82
N GLU A 69 -6.02 -5.77 -5.97
CA GLU A 69 -4.67 -6.23 -6.26
C GLU A 69 -4.13 -7.16 -5.17
N ASN A 70 -4.37 -6.86 -3.90
CA ASN A 70 -3.94 -7.72 -2.79
C ASN A 70 -4.64 -9.09 -2.82
N VAL A 71 -5.93 -9.14 -3.18
CA VAL A 71 -6.66 -10.40 -3.35
C VAL A 71 -6.05 -11.20 -4.50
N ARG A 72 -5.79 -10.56 -5.65
CA ARG A 72 -5.16 -11.21 -6.80
C ARG A 72 -3.80 -11.81 -6.45
N LEU A 73 -2.92 -11.01 -5.85
CA LEU A 73 -1.57 -11.44 -5.49
C LEU A 73 -1.59 -12.57 -4.46
N ARG A 74 -2.56 -12.57 -3.52
CA ARG A 74 -2.71 -13.68 -2.57
C ARG A 74 -3.12 -14.97 -3.28
N ALA A 75 -4.05 -14.92 -4.22
CA ALA A 75 -4.48 -16.08 -5.00
C ALA A 75 -3.34 -16.62 -5.90
N GLU A 76 -2.59 -15.73 -6.56
CA GLU A 76 -1.40 -16.11 -7.33
C GLU A 76 -0.33 -16.77 -6.45
N ASN A 77 -0.07 -16.19 -5.27
CA ASN A 77 0.89 -16.74 -4.32
C ASN A 77 0.46 -18.12 -3.79
N GLU A 78 -0.83 -18.30 -3.51
CA GLU A 78 -1.39 -19.61 -3.14
C GLU A 78 -1.18 -20.64 -4.26
N LEU A 79 -1.51 -20.30 -5.50
CA LEU A 79 -1.31 -21.18 -6.66
C LEU A 79 0.18 -21.53 -6.87
N LEU A 80 1.07 -20.55 -6.74
CA LEU A 80 2.51 -20.79 -6.80
C LEU A 80 2.95 -21.76 -5.71
N TRP A 81 2.48 -21.56 -4.49
CA TRP A 81 2.81 -22.42 -3.36
C TRP A 81 2.26 -23.84 -3.53
N GLU A 82 1.03 -24.01 -4.02
CA GLU A 82 0.48 -25.31 -4.41
C GLU A 82 1.29 -25.98 -5.52
N THR A 83 1.72 -25.21 -6.51
CA THR A 83 2.55 -25.72 -7.62
C THR A 83 3.92 -26.16 -7.11
N MET A 84 4.54 -25.39 -6.21
CA MET A 84 5.78 -25.76 -5.54
C MET A 84 5.62 -26.99 -4.62
N LYS A 85 4.42 -27.20 -4.06
CA LYS A 85 4.08 -28.38 -3.27
C LYS A 85 3.93 -29.66 -4.10
N LYS A 86 3.66 -29.57 -5.40
CA LYS A 86 3.64 -30.74 -6.28
C LYS A 86 5.04 -31.36 -6.24
N PRO A 87 5.17 -32.68 -5.99
CA PRO A 87 6.47 -33.30 -5.85
C PRO A 87 7.20 -33.15 -7.19
N LEU A 88 8.26 -32.34 -7.17
CA LEU A 88 9.19 -32.25 -8.28
C LEU A 88 9.89 -33.62 -8.39
N CYS A 89 9.73 -34.21 -9.58
CA CYS A 89 10.31 -35.46 -10.06
C CYS A 89 9.75 -36.77 -9.45
N LYS A 90 9.30 -37.65 -10.35
CA LYS A 90 8.77 -38.99 -10.03
C LYS A 90 9.88 -40.00 -9.67
N ASP A 91 11.14 -39.68 -9.96
CA ASP A 91 12.32 -40.47 -9.58
C ASP A 91 13.00 -39.98 -8.29
N CYS A 92 12.61 -38.82 -7.73
CA CYS A 92 13.17 -38.32 -6.48
C CYS A 92 12.14 -37.64 -5.57
N GLY A 93 11.04 -38.35 -5.26
CA GLY A 93 10.02 -37.98 -4.27
C GLY A 93 10.50 -37.91 -2.80
N ASN A 94 11.74 -37.50 -2.56
CA ASN A 94 12.34 -37.19 -1.27
C ASN A 94 13.28 -36.00 -1.48
N PRO A 95 13.57 -35.17 -0.45
CA PRO A 95 14.72 -34.28 -0.56
C PRO A 95 15.91 -35.15 -0.97
N SER A 96 16.56 -34.83 -2.09
CA SER A 96 17.60 -35.64 -2.75
C SER A 96 18.37 -36.51 -1.77
N MET A 97 18.68 -37.77 -2.10
CA MET A 97 19.56 -38.63 -1.28
C MET A 97 20.80 -37.86 -0.80
N GLU A 98 21.31 -36.95 -1.63
CA GLU A 98 22.38 -36.00 -1.30
C GLU A 98 21.98 -35.00 -0.20
N GLY A 99 20.81 -34.38 -0.30
CA GLY A 99 20.27 -33.52 0.75
C GLY A 99 20.01 -34.24 2.08
N GLN A 100 19.62 -35.53 2.06
CA GLN A 100 19.51 -36.34 3.28
C GLN A 100 20.88 -36.64 3.90
N ARG A 101 21.86 -37.01 3.07
CA ARG A 101 23.25 -37.23 3.50
C ARG A 101 23.86 -35.96 4.09
N LEU A 102 23.72 -34.83 3.41
CA LEU A 102 24.22 -33.54 3.89
C LEU A 102 23.58 -33.14 5.23
N ARG A 103 22.28 -33.38 5.43
CA ARG A 103 21.62 -33.13 6.72
C ARG A 103 22.14 -34.04 7.84
N ALA A 104 22.32 -35.34 7.56
CA ALA A 104 22.87 -36.29 8.52
C ALA A 104 24.33 -35.93 8.89
N GLU A 105 25.13 -35.57 7.90
CA GLU A 105 26.52 -35.15 8.12
C GLU A 105 26.58 -33.84 8.91
N ASN A 106 25.68 -32.89 8.65
CA ASN A 106 25.60 -31.63 9.42
C ASN A 106 25.29 -31.88 10.90
N ILE A 107 24.42 -32.85 11.20
CA ILE A 107 24.13 -33.28 12.58
C ILE A 107 25.38 -33.88 13.22
N ARG A 108 26.06 -34.81 12.52
CA ARG A 108 27.29 -35.45 13.02
C ARG A 108 28.39 -34.42 13.32
N LEU A 109 28.63 -33.51 12.39
CA LEU A 109 29.64 -32.45 12.54
C LEU A 109 29.29 -31.49 13.68
N LYS A 110 28.02 -31.16 13.88
CA LYS A 110 27.58 -30.35 15.03
C LYS A 110 27.83 -31.04 16.36
N GLU A 111 27.61 -32.35 16.44
CA GLU A 111 27.94 -33.13 17.64
C GLU A 111 29.44 -33.21 17.88
N GLU A 112 30.24 -33.39 16.83
CA GLU A 112 31.71 -33.38 16.92
C GLU A 112 32.22 -32.01 17.40
N ILE A 113 31.69 -30.91 16.85
CA ILE A 113 31.99 -29.55 17.32
C ILE A 113 31.59 -29.38 18.78
N ASN A 114 30.39 -29.82 19.17
CA ASN A 114 29.95 -29.72 20.57
C ASN A 114 30.83 -30.54 21.52
N ARG A 115 31.24 -31.75 21.11
CA ARG A 115 32.19 -32.58 21.88
C ARG A 115 33.56 -31.93 21.99
N PHE A 116 34.07 -31.37 20.90
CA PHE A 116 35.35 -30.67 20.85
C PHE A 116 35.33 -29.38 21.67
N CYS A 117 34.29 -28.56 21.55
CA CYS A 117 34.08 -27.37 22.38
C CYS A 117 33.92 -27.71 23.86
N SER A 118 33.23 -28.80 24.20
CA SER A 118 33.11 -29.26 25.60
C SER A 118 34.45 -29.75 26.16
N SER A 119 35.30 -30.36 25.33
CA SER A 119 36.66 -30.74 25.69
C SER A 119 37.59 -29.55 25.89
N ILE A 120 37.46 -28.49 25.06
CA ILE A 120 38.27 -27.27 25.18
C ILE A 120 37.87 -26.47 26.43
N ASN A 121 36.58 -26.44 26.77
CA ASN A 121 36.08 -25.78 27.98
C ASN A 121 36.35 -26.57 29.27
N GLY A 122 36.88 -27.81 29.17
CA GLY A 122 37.26 -28.66 30.30
C GLY A 122 38.77 -28.72 30.59
N THR A 123 39.61 -28.14 29.73
CA THR A 123 41.07 -28.04 29.92
C THR A 123 41.49 -26.61 30.28
N GLY A 124 40.82 -26.06 31.29
CA GLY A 124 41.18 -24.78 31.92
C GLY A 124 41.36 -24.98 33.43
N PHE A 125 42.44 -25.67 33.81
CA PHE A 125 43.12 -25.50 35.09
C PHE A 125 44.52 -24.97 34.80
#